data_AF-A0A812RWE6-F1
#
_entry.id   AF-A0A812RWE6-F1
#
_cell.length_a   1.000
_cell.length_b   1.000
_cell.length_c   1.000
_cell.angle_alpha   90.00
_cell.angle_beta   90.00
_cell.angle_gamma   90.00
#
_symmetry.space_group_name_H-M   'P 1'
#
loop_
_entity.id
_entity.type
_entity.pdbx_description
1 polymer ?
#
loop_
_entity_poly.entity_id
_entity_poly.type
_entity_poly.pdbx_seq_one_letter_code
_entity_poly.pdbx_strand_id
1 'polypeptide(L)'
;MSPKPRQQIPSSEQLLPQLGDRVLRFQRHWLDLVLAGTKTAEIRRDRTSSGCAWMGCSGRVWGRIHIGDAARLSSLEELRATHGQHRVEATELPYGARTYLWPLSGLYILPEPVPFYNRPGPVTWLPFVPPLQDVHAGSGPAAAGRCQSEAASAPSEPRRLRSRSAPAPRQFPRGGSCMT
;
A
#
# COMPACT_ATOMS: atom_id res chain seq x y z
N MET A 1 -1.46 -5.77 -29.54
CA MET A 1 -1.33 -6.07 -28.09
C MET A 1 0.13 -5.84 -27.71
N SER A 2 0.45 -4.81 -26.91
CA SER A 2 1.82 -4.63 -26.42
C SER A 2 2.20 -5.80 -25.49
N PRO A 3 3.44 -6.32 -25.57
CA PRO A 3 3.87 -7.42 -24.71
C PRO A 3 3.74 -7.00 -23.25
N LYS A 4 3.10 -7.86 -22.42
CA LYS A 4 3.05 -7.64 -20.97
C LYS A 4 4.49 -7.64 -20.45
N PRO A 5 4.92 -6.60 -19.71
CA PRO A 5 6.27 -6.58 -19.17
C PRO A 5 6.46 -7.78 -18.23
N ARG A 6 7.57 -8.50 -18.43
CA ARG A 6 7.98 -9.60 -17.57
C ARG A 6 8.27 -9.03 -16.18
N GLN A 7 7.81 -9.71 -15.14
CA GLN A 7 8.14 -9.32 -13.77
C GLN A 7 9.64 -9.53 -13.49
N GLN A 8 10.27 -8.51 -12.94
CA GLN A 8 11.69 -8.50 -12.57
C GLN A 8 11.84 -8.34 -11.05
N ILE A 9 12.93 -8.86 -10.50
CA ILE A 9 13.26 -8.68 -9.07
C ILE A 9 14.07 -7.39 -8.97
N PRO A 10 13.58 -6.34 -8.26
CA PRO A 10 14.33 -5.11 -8.02
C PRO A 10 15.67 -5.37 -7.32
N SER A 11 16.63 -4.48 -7.53
CA SER A 11 17.87 -4.48 -6.74
C SER A 11 17.65 -3.89 -5.33
N SER A 12 18.49 -4.28 -4.37
CA SER A 12 18.54 -3.70 -3.01
C SER A 12 19.05 -2.27 -2.98
N GLU A 13 19.68 -1.78 -4.04
CA GLU A 13 20.18 -0.39 -4.10
C GLU A 13 19.25 0.52 -4.90
N GLN A 14 18.20 -0.04 -5.49
CA GLN A 14 17.31 0.69 -6.37
C GLN A 14 16.41 1.66 -5.60
N LEU A 15 16.54 2.96 -5.87
CA LEU A 15 15.82 4.02 -5.15
C LEU A 15 14.40 4.27 -5.65
N LEU A 16 14.10 3.94 -6.92
CA LEU A 16 12.80 4.13 -7.57
C LEU A 16 12.41 2.91 -8.40
N PRO A 17 11.12 2.56 -8.52
CA PRO A 17 10.68 1.42 -9.33
C PRO A 17 10.97 1.61 -10.83
N GLN A 18 11.35 0.52 -11.48
CA GLN A 18 11.63 0.47 -12.92
C GLN A 18 10.55 -0.35 -13.66
N LEU A 19 10.39 -0.08 -14.96
CA LEU A 19 9.41 -0.77 -15.79
C LEU A 19 9.59 -2.29 -15.72
N GLY A 20 8.54 -3.00 -15.31
CA GLY A 20 8.54 -4.46 -15.19
C GLY A 20 8.93 -4.97 -13.80
N ASP A 21 9.39 -4.14 -12.87
CA ASP A 21 9.65 -4.58 -11.51
C ASP A 21 8.44 -5.23 -10.85
N ARG A 22 8.64 -6.25 -10.02
CA ARG A 22 7.55 -6.86 -9.27
C ARG A 22 7.09 -5.94 -8.14
N VAL A 23 5.78 -5.70 -8.11
CA VAL A 23 5.05 -4.99 -7.06
C VAL A 23 4.16 -6.01 -6.34
N LEU A 24 4.40 -6.20 -5.05
CA LEU A 24 3.53 -6.96 -4.15
C LEU A 24 2.39 -6.05 -3.72
N ARG A 25 1.14 -6.46 -4.02
CA ARG A 25 -0.04 -5.71 -3.64
C ARG A 25 -0.46 -6.04 -2.21
N PHE A 26 -0.63 -4.98 -1.42
CA PHE A 26 -1.16 -5.01 -0.06
C PHE A 26 -2.55 -4.38 0.00
N GLN A 27 -3.34 -4.78 0.99
CA GLN A 27 -4.45 -3.97 1.47
C GLN A 27 -3.90 -2.85 2.36
N ARG A 28 -4.60 -1.71 2.43
CA ARG A 28 -4.08 -0.51 3.07
C ARG A 28 -3.65 -0.75 4.53
N HIS A 29 -4.51 -1.36 5.34
CA HIS A 29 -4.21 -1.61 6.75
C HIS A 29 -2.98 -2.51 6.95
N TRP A 30 -2.80 -3.54 6.11
CA TRP A 30 -1.59 -4.38 6.18
C TRP A 30 -0.34 -3.63 5.77
N LEU A 31 -0.42 -2.81 4.73
CA LEU A 31 0.69 -1.97 4.29
C LEU A 31 1.12 -1.01 5.40
N ASP A 32 0.17 -0.35 6.08
CA ASP A 32 0.47 0.58 7.15
C ASP A 32 1.26 -0.08 8.29
N LEU A 33 0.92 -1.33 8.64
CA LEU A 33 1.67 -2.10 9.64
C LEU A 33 3.10 -2.45 9.20
N VAL A 34 3.30 -2.77 7.91
CA VAL A 34 4.63 -3.02 7.34
C VAL A 34 5.45 -1.72 7.34
N LEU A 35 4.86 -0.60 6.90
CA LEU A 35 5.53 0.71 6.88
C LEU A 35 5.88 1.19 8.30
N ALA A 36 5.08 0.85 9.30
CA ALA A 36 5.37 1.11 10.70
C ALA A 36 6.43 0.14 11.29
N GLY A 37 6.91 -0.86 10.54
CA GLY A 37 7.83 -1.88 11.02
C GLY A 37 7.22 -2.89 12.00
N THR A 38 5.90 -2.85 12.23
CA THR A 38 5.22 -3.71 13.21
C THR A 38 4.77 -5.06 12.64
N LYS A 39 4.66 -5.14 11.31
CA LYS A 39 4.41 -6.37 10.55
C LYS A 39 5.65 -6.72 9.72
N THR A 40 6.30 -7.80 10.10
CA THR A 40 7.57 -8.29 9.54
C THR A 40 7.41 -9.61 8.79
N ALA A 41 6.18 -10.09 8.62
CA ALA A 41 5.88 -11.28 7.83
C ALA A 41 4.54 -11.17 7.09
N GLU A 42 4.46 -11.78 5.91
CA GLU A 42 3.24 -11.85 5.11
C GLU A 42 2.74 -13.31 4.99
N ILE A 43 1.43 -13.53 5.13
CA ILE A 43 0.83 -14.85 4.95
C ILE A 43 0.24 -14.96 3.54
N ARG A 44 0.61 -16.00 2.79
CA ARG A 44 0.10 -16.27 1.43
C ARG A 44 -0.13 -17.76 1.19
N ARG A 45 -0.92 -18.07 0.16
CA ARG A 45 -1.21 -19.44 -0.29
C ARG A 45 -0.02 -20.12 -0.97
N ASP A 46 0.85 -19.35 -1.61
CA ASP A 46 1.92 -19.87 -2.44
C ASP A 46 3.28 -19.54 -1.84
N ARG A 47 4.26 -20.39 -2.13
CA ARG A 47 5.66 -20.07 -1.87
C ARG A 47 6.10 -18.98 -2.85
N THR A 48 7.00 -18.11 -2.42
CA THR A 48 7.71 -17.18 -3.32
C THR A 48 9.21 -17.41 -3.25
N SER A 49 9.92 -17.05 -4.32
CA SER A 49 11.37 -16.95 -4.29
C SER A 49 11.79 -15.73 -3.48
N SER A 50 12.88 -15.87 -2.73
CA SER A 50 13.51 -14.75 -2.04
C SER A 50 13.91 -13.64 -3.01
N GLY A 51 13.93 -12.40 -2.53
CA GLY A 51 14.41 -11.22 -3.26
C GLY A 51 13.62 -9.96 -2.92
N CYS A 52 14.03 -8.82 -3.48
CA CYS A 52 13.33 -7.56 -3.25
C CYS A 52 11.99 -7.48 -3.99
N ALA A 53 11.07 -6.66 -3.50
CA ALA A 53 9.82 -6.33 -4.16
C ALA A 53 9.38 -4.92 -3.75
N TRP A 54 8.70 -4.23 -4.66
CA TRP A 54 8.01 -2.98 -4.33
C TRP A 54 6.68 -3.27 -3.62
N MET A 55 6.29 -2.43 -2.69
CA MET A 55 5.01 -2.53 -1.97
C MET A 55 3.98 -1.59 -2.62
N GLY A 56 2.94 -2.18 -3.19
CA GLY A 56 1.86 -1.46 -3.88
C GLY A 56 0.56 -1.45 -3.11
N CYS A 57 -0.13 -0.30 -3.09
CA CYS A 57 -1.50 -0.17 -2.61
C CYS A 57 -2.21 0.95 -3.38
N SER A 58 -3.43 0.69 -3.86
CA SER A 58 -4.30 1.69 -4.50
C SER A 58 -3.63 2.53 -5.61
N GLY A 59 -2.91 1.88 -6.54
CA GLY A 59 -2.27 2.59 -7.66
C GLY A 59 -1.01 3.35 -7.30
N ARG A 60 -0.44 3.14 -6.11
CA ARG A 60 0.82 3.75 -5.67
C ARG A 60 1.78 2.72 -5.11
N VAL A 61 3.06 2.89 -5.40
CA VAL A 61 4.19 2.21 -4.77
C VAL A 61 4.66 3.06 -3.59
N TRP A 62 4.82 2.45 -2.43
CA TRP A 62 5.13 3.16 -1.18
C TRP A 62 6.57 2.96 -0.69
N GLY A 63 7.23 1.92 -1.18
CA GLY A 63 8.53 1.51 -0.69
C GLY A 63 8.91 0.14 -1.21
N ARG A 64 10.07 -0.33 -0.80
CA ARG A 64 10.62 -1.64 -1.14
C ARG A 64 10.88 -2.43 0.12
N ILE A 65 10.77 -3.74 -0.01
CA ILE A 65 11.15 -4.73 1.00
C ILE A 65 12.00 -5.83 0.36
N HIS A 66 12.73 -6.55 1.18
CA HIS A 66 13.28 -7.86 0.87
C HIS A 66 12.35 -8.95 1.43
N ILE A 67 11.98 -9.91 0.58
CA ILE A 67 11.23 -11.09 0.98
C ILE A 67 12.21 -12.24 1.14
N GLY A 68 12.28 -12.80 2.34
CA GLY A 68 13.14 -13.94 2.66
C GLY A 68 12.59 -15.27 2.15
N ASP A 69 13.23 -16.36 2.57
CA ASP A 69 12.75 -17.70 2.25
C ASP A 69 11.42 -17.99 2.92
N ALA A 70 10.43 -18.34 2.10
CA ALA A 70 9.09 -18.64 2.58
C ALA A 70 9.08 -19.95 3.38
N ALA A 71 8.58 -19.89 4.62
CA ALA A 71 8.36 -21.04 5.49
C ALA A 71 6.92 -21.53 5.36
N ARG A 72 6.71 -22.84 5.27
CA ARG A 72 5.37 -23.43 5.31
C ARG A 72 4.91 -23.51 6.76
N LEU A 73 3.68 -23.08 7.02
CA LEU A 73 3.01 -23.29 8.30
C LEU A 73 2.15 -24.55 8.21
N SER A 74 2.43 -25.50 9.08
CA SER A 74 1.77 -26.82 9.12
C SER A 74 0.57 -26.86 10.05
N SER A 75 0.49 -25.94 11.02
CA SER A 75 -0.53 -25.95 12.07
C SER A 75 -0.97 -24.53 12.47
N LEU A 76 -2.15 -24.46 13.09
CA LEU A 76 -2.66 -23.23 13.72
C LEU A 76 -1.75 -22.74 14.86
N GLU A 77 -1.09 -23.66 15.55
CA GLU A 77 -0.15 -23.34 16.63
C GLU A 77 1.07 -22.56 16.09
N GLU A 78 1.66 -23.00 14.98
CA GLU A 78 2.76 -22.28 14.33
C GLU A 78 2.34 -20.89 13.83
N LEU A 79 1.12 -20.78 13.30
CA LEU A 79 0.55 -19.48 12.91
C LEU A 79 0.42 -18.56 14.12
N ARG A 80 -0.09 -19.06 15.25
CA ARG A 80 -0.24 -18.26 16.48
C ARG A 80 1.11 -17.89 17.09
N ALA A 81 2.07 -18.81 17.11
CA ALA A 81 3.43 -18.56 17.60
C ALA A 81 4.13 -17.43 16.83
N THR A 82 3.79 -17.25 15.55
CA THR A 82 4.33 -16.19 14.68
C THR A 82 3.43 -14.95 14.58
N HIS A 83 2.35 -14.87 15.37
CA HIS A 83 1.37 -13.79 15.30
C HIS A 83 1.98 -12.38 15.39
N GLY A 84 2.97 -12.19 16.26
CA GLY A 84 3.66 -10.90 16.41
C GLY A 84 4.31 -10.39 15.11
N GLN A 85 4.63 -11.29 14.17
CA GLN A 85 5.25 -10.96 12.89
C GLN A 85 4.21 -10.62 11.81
N HIS A 86 3.11 -11.38 11.73
CA HIS A 86 2.17 -11.28 10.61
C HIS A 86 0.84 -10.59 10.95
N ARG A 87 0.46 -10.51 12.23
CA ARG A 87 -0.73 -9.83 12.76
C ARG A 87 -2.09 -10.36 12.26
N VAL A 88 -2.12 -11.57 11.72
CA VAL A 88 -3.35 -12.24 11.27
C VAL A 88 -3.95 -13.03 12.44
N GLU A 89 -5.13 -12.62 12.87
CA GLU A 89 -5.96 -13.39 13.79
C GLU A 89 -6.77 -14.43 13.00
N ALA A 90 -6.68 -15.70 13.38
CA ALA A 90 -7.39 -16.78 12.71
C ALA A 90 -7.73 -17.94 13.66
N THR A 91 -8.86 -18.59 13.38
CA THR A 91 -9.31 -19.81 14.08
C THR A 91 -8.88 -21.10 13.37
N GLU A 92 -8.36 -20.98 12.14
CA GLU A 92 -7.82 -22.06 11.32
C GLU A 92 -6.71 -21.51 10.41
N LEU A 93 -5.98 -22.39 9.71
CA LEU A 93 -4.98 -21.96 8.72
C LEU A 93 -5.68 -21.28 7.52
N PRO A 94 -5.37 -20.01 7.20
CA PRO A 94 -6.08 -19.26 6.15
C PRO A 94 -6.09 -19.92 4.76
N TYR A 95 -5.07 -20.73 4.47
CA TYR A 95 -4.92 -21.46 3.21
C TYR A 95 -4.72 -22.96 3.44
N GLY A 96 -5.16 -23.48 4.59
CA GLY A 96 -4.97 -24.87 4.99
C GLY A 96 -3.49 -25.28 4.90
N ALA A 97 -3.26 -26.48 4.36
CA ALA A 97 -1.92 -27.05 4.16
C ALA A 97 -1.02 -26.22 3.22
N ARG A 98 -1.55 -25.20 2.53
CA ARG A 98 -0.80 -24.29 1.65
C ARG A 98 -0.60 -22.92 2.30
N THR A 99 -0.56 -22.83 3.62
CA THR A 99 -0.26 -21.56 4.30
C THR A 99 1.25 -21.37 4.35
N TYR A 100 1.74 -20.28 3.77
CA TYR A 100 3.15 -19.90 3.80
C TYR A 100 3.32 -18.54 4.47
N LEU A 101 4.37 -18.45 5.29
CA LEU A 101 4.85 -17.23 5.90
C LEU A 101 6.06 -16.73 5.12
N TRP A 102 5.99 -15.49 4.65
CA TRP A 102 7.04 -14.81 3.91
C TRP A 102 7.69 -13.78 4.82
N PRO A 103 8.93 -13.99 5.30
CA PRO A 103 9.64 -12.99 6.10
C PRO A 103 9.87 -11.72 5.30
N LEU A 104 9.61 -10.56 5.91
CA LEU A 104 9.81 -9.23 5.32
C LEU A 104 10.93 -8.52 6.09
N SER A 105 11.89 -7.98 5.35
CA SER A 105 13.05 -7.26 5.89
C SER A 105 13.48 -6.14 4.92
N GLY A 106 14.53 -5.40 5.26
CA GLY A 106 15.11 -4.40 4.35
C GLY A 106 14.11 -3.33 3.90
N LEU A 107 13.25 -2.89 4.82
CA LEU A 107 12.25 -1.86 4.57
C LEU A 107 12.92 -0.56 4.14
N TYR A 108 12.58 -0.11 2.94
CA TYR A 108 12.94 1.20 2.41
C TYR A 108 11.66 1.93 2.01
N ILE A 109 11.39 3.07 2.64
CA ILE A 109 10.19 3.87 2.37
C ILE A 109 10.56 4.96 1.37
N LEU A 110 9.74 5.12 0.32
CA LEU A 110 9.92 6.20 -0.63
C LEU A 110 9.56 7.54 0.02
N PRO A 111 10.31 8.63 -0.25
CA PRO A 111 9.94 9.97 0.21
C PRO A 111 8.53 10.38 -0.24
N GLU A 112 8.15 10.01 -1.47
CA GLU A 112 6.81 10.19 -2.01
C GLU A 112 6.31 8.92 -2.73
N PRO A 113 5.03 8.53 -2.56
CA PRO A 113 4.50 7.35 -3.22
C PRO A 113 4.39 7.51 -4.76
N VAL A 114 5.00 6.59 -5.50
CA VAL A 114 5.08 6.62 -6.97
C VAL A 114 3.82 6.02 -7.60
N PRO A 115 3.10 6.73 -8.48
CA PRO A 115 1.95 6.18 -9.21
C PRO A 115 2.32 4.98 -10.10
N PHE A 116 1.44 3.99 -10.19
CA PHE A 116 1.58 2.87 -11.12
C PHE A 116 0.20 2.34 -11.58
N TYR A 117 0.18 1.67 -12.72
CA TYR A 117 -1.02 1.00 -13.22
C TYR A 117 -1.43 -0.15 -12.30
N ASN A 118 -2.53 0.04 -11.58
CA ASN A 118 -3.12 -0.98 -10.72
C ASN A 118 -4.21 -1.75 -11.46
N ARG A 119 -3.91 -2.99 -11.84
CA ARG A 119 -4.90 -3.86 -12.49
C ARG A 119 -6.02 -4.22 -11.48
N PRO A 120 -7.30 -4.10 -11.86
CA PRO A 120 -8.41 -4.58 -11.04
C PRO A 120 -8.38 -6.11 -10.85
N GLY A 121 -9.00 -6.59 -9.75
CA GLY A 121 -9.11 -8.02 -9.42
C GLY A 121 -8.16 -8.50 -8.32
N PRO A 122 -8.14 -9.82 -8.02
CA PRO A 122 -7.43 -10.40 -6.87
C PRO A 122 -5.92 -10.58 -7.09
N VAL A 123 -5.32 -9.83 -8.02
CA VAL A 123 -3.92 -10.02 -8.40
C VAL A 123 -3.00 -9.61 -7.25
N THR A 124 -2.17 -10.55 -6.82
CA THR A 124 -1.16 -10.35 -5.76
C THR A 124 0.09 -9.66 -6.27
N TRP A 125 0.56 -10.04 -7.46
CA TRP A 125 1.79 -9.53 -8.07
C TRP A 125 1.52 -8.75 -9.34
N LEU A 126 1.96 -7.51 -9.39
CA LEU A 126 1.83 -6.64 -10.57
C LEU A 126 3.20 -6.24 -11.08
N PRO A 127 3.44 -6.19 -12.40
CA PRO A 127 4.59 -5.47 -12.91
C PRO A 127 4.39 -3.97 -12.67
N PHE A 128 5.44 -3.26 -12.28
CA PHE A 128 5.42 -1.82 -12.26
C PHE A 128 5.33 -1.31 -13.69
N VAL A 129 4.28 -0.53 -13.95
CA VAL A 129 4.09 0.19 -15.19
C VAL A 129 3.66 1.59 -14.77
N PRO A 130 4.45 2.65 -15.06
CA PRO A 130 4.00 4.00 -14.75
C PRO A 130 2.71 4.28 -15.53
N PRO A 131 1.79 5.10 -14.99
CA PRO A 131 0.64 5.54 -15.77
C PRO A 131 1.14 6.16 -17.07
N LEU A 132 0.43 5.92 -18.18
CA LEU A 132 0.67 6.69 -19.38
C LEU A 132 0.47 8.15 -19.00
N GLN A 133 1.52 8.95 -19.09
CA GLN A 133 1.35 10.39 -19.06
C GLN A 133 0.54 10.70 -20.31
N ASP A 134 -0.64 11.29 -20.15
CA ASP A 134 -1.33 11.89 -21.28
C ASP A 134 -0.35 12.94 -21.84
N VAL A 135 0.29 12.57 -22.95
CA VAL A 135 1.12 13.49 -23.71
C VAL A 135 0.15 14.52 -24.24
N HIS A 136 -0.07 15.60 -23.49
CA HIS A 136 -0.69 16.78 -24.05
C HIS A 136 0.23 17.22 -25.20
N ALA A 137 -0.19 16.88 -26.42
CA ALA A 137 0.30 17.45 -27.65
C ALA A 137 0.18 18.97 -27.52
N GLY A 138 1.27 19.62 -27.14
CA GLY A 138 1.27 21.00 -26.71
C GLY A 138 2.68 21.54 -26.58
N SER A 139 3.46 21.45 -27.65
CA SER A 139 4.65 22.29 -27.83
C SER A 139 4.72 22.73 -29.29
N GLY A 140 3.77 23.60 -29.65
CA GLY A 140 4.01 24.68 -30.61
C GLY A 140 4.89 25.77 -29.96
N PRO A 141 5.51 26.65 -30.75
CA PRO A 141 6.79 27.25 -30.42
C PRO A 141 6.69 28.43 -29.45
N ALA A 142 7.87 28.71 -28.85
CA ALA A 142 8.18 29.83 -28.00
C ALA A 142 7.62 31.17 -28.50
N ALA A 143 6.98 31.92 -27.60
CA ALA A 143 6.81 33.36 -27.72
C ALA A 143 7.22 34.02 -26.40
N ALA A 144 8.30 34.78 -26.50
CA ALA A 144 8.78 35.69 -25.48
C ALA A 144 7.80 36.86 -25.27
N GLY A 145 7.78 37.40 -24.05
CA GLY A 145 7.73 38.85 -23.88
C GLY A 145 6.51 39.47 -23.21
N ARG A 146 6.79 39.99 -22.01
CA ARG A 146 6.41 41.29 -21.43
C ARG A 146 5.28 41.41 -20.41
N CYS A 147 5.75 41.98 -19.29
CA CYS A 147 5.14 42.75 -18.22
C CYS A 147 4.04 43.75 -18.60
N GLN A 148 3.08 43.92 -17.67
CA GLN A 148 2.62 45.16 -17.00
C GLN A 148 1.43 44.78 -16.07
N SER A 149 1.54 44.85 -14.74
CA SER A 149 1.40 45.99 -13.79
C SER A 149 -0.04 46.39 -13.44
N GLU A 150 -0.35 46.37 -12.12
CA GLU A 150 -1.25 47.24 -11.31
C GLU A 150 -2.78 47.26 -11.58
N ALA A 151 -3.72 47.44 -10.63
CA ALA A 151 -3.67 47.87 -9.23
C ALA A 151 -4.92 47.44 -8.41
N ALA A 152 -4.72 47.38 -7.09
CA ALA A 152 -5.59 47.70 -5.94
C ALA A 152 -7.13 47.54 -5.98
N SER A 153 -7.67 46.77 -5.02
CA SER A 153 -8.57 47.29 -3.96
C SER A 153 -8.90 46.21 -2.91
N ALA A 154 -8.77 46.58 -1.62
CA ALA A 154 -9.30 45.89 -0.44
C ALA A 154 -10.30 46.84 0.27
N PRO A 155 -10.97 46.51 1.39
CA PRO A 155 -11.39 45.23 1.97
C PRO A 155 -12.92 45.20 2.28
N SER A 156 -13.49 44.04 2.63
CA SER A 156 -14.66 43.97 3.53
C SER A 156 -14.86 42.55 4.10
N GLU A 157 -14.57 42.41 5.40
CA GLU A 157 -15.13 41.38 6.30
C GLU A 157 -16.51 41.87 6.85
N PRO A 158 -17.33 41.10 7.63
CA PRO A 158 -17.02 39.88 8.39
C PRO A 158 -18.07 38.74 8.39
N ARG A 159 -17.65 37.61 8.98
CA ARG A 159 -18.43 36.63 9.79
C ARG A 159 -19.76 36.08 9.25
N ARG A 160 -19.80 34.74 9.13
CA ARG A 160 -20.76 33.93 9.91
C ARG A 160 -20.23 32.54 10.22
N LEU A 161 -20.01 32.33 11.52
CA LEU A 161 -19.90 31.06 12.21
C LEU A 161 -21.15 30.22 11.93
N ARG A 162 -21.00 28.98 11.47
CA ARG A 162 -22.00 27.92 11.72
C ARG A 162 -21.29 26.61 12.06
N SER A 163 -21.14 26.44 13.36
CA SER A 163 -20.97 25.17 14.06
C SER A 163 -22.06 24.19 13.65
N ARG A 164 -21.69 22.96 13.28
CA ARG A 164 -22.58 21.80 13.37
C ARG A 164 -21.85 20.63 14.02
N SER A 165 -22.19 20.51 15.30
CA SER A 165 -22.24 19.37 16.22
C SER A 165 -21.71 18.01 15.78
N ALA A 166 -20.82 17.49 16.63
CA ALA A 166 -20.50 16.08 16.75
C ALA A 166 -21.73 15.25 17.18
N PRO A 167 -21.87 14.00 16.72
CA PRO A 167 -22.88 13.08 17.24
C PRO A 167 -22.47 12.52 18.62
N ALA A 168 -23.44 12.48 19.53
CA ALA A 168 -23.32 11.91 20.87
C ALA A 168 -23.23 10.37 20.85
N PRO A 169 -22.54 9.75 21.82
CA PRO A 169 -22.45 8.29 21.95
C PRO A 169 -23.77 7.70 22.45
N ARG A 170 -24.25 6.62 21.80
CA ARG A 170 -25.35 5.81 22.34
C ARG A 170 -24.81 4.63 23.14
N GLN A 171 -25.43 4.50 24.32
CA GLN A 171 -25.13 3.62 25.43
C GLN A 171 -25.44 2.16 25.10
N PHE A 172 -24.57 1.26 25.57
CA PHE A 172 -24.84 -0.18 25.66
C PHE A 172 -25.70 -0.46 26.91
N PRO A 173 -26.75 -1.30 26.83
CA PRO A 173 -27.46 -1.73 28.01
C PRO A 173 -26.57 -2.62 28.88
N ARG A 174 -26.44 -2.22 30.15
CA ARG A 174 -25.98 -3.08 31.25
C ARG A 174 -27.14 -3.97 31.70
N GLY A 175 -26.83 -5.22 32.01
CA GLY A 175 -27.55 -5.99 33.02
C GLY A 175 -28.42 -7.13 32.50
N GLY A 176 -28.12 -8.34 32.98
CA GLY A 176 -28.94 -9.53 32.77
C GLY A 176 -28.28 -10.79 33.35
N SER A 177 -27.99 -10.77 34.65
CA SER A 177 -27.63 -11.95 35.42
C SER A 177 -28.92 -12.64 35.87
N CYS A 178 -29.14 -13.91 35.52
CA CYS A 178 -30.12 -14.78 36.17
C CYS A 178 -29.54 -16.20 36.30
N MET A 179 -29.59 -16.70 37.53
CA MET A 179 -29.30 -18.05 37.97
C MET A 179 -30.30 -19.06 37.41
N THR A 180 -29.84 -20.27 37.08
CA THR A 180 -30.18 -21.58 37.70
C THR A 180 -29.36 -22.67 37.02
#